data_AF-A0A2P2LYD8-F1
#
_entry.id   AF-A0A2P2LYD8-F1
#
_cell.length_a   1.000
_cell.length_b   1.000
_cell.length_c   1.000
_cell.angle_alpha   90.00
_cell.angle_beta   90.00
_cell.angle_gamma   90.00
#
_symmetry.space_group_name_H-M   'P 1'
#
loop_
_entity.id
_entity.type
_entity.pdbx_description
1 polymer ?
#
loop_
_entity_poly.entity_id
_entity_poly.type
_entity_poly.pdbx_seq_one_letter_code
_entity_poly.pdbx_strand_id
1 'polypeptide(L)'
;MDGMEITQFTYFQQAGSLQLSPISVEITYGLERILMLLQGVDHFKKIQYADGITYGELFLENEYISLCTFLFELLLIFDMICMFDFAKISRYP
;
A
#
# COMPACT_ATOMS: atom_id res chain seq x y z
N MET A 1 21.73 -0.87 13.31
CA MET A 1 20.30 -0.54 13.16
C MET A 1 20.12 -0.15 11.70
N ASP A 2 19.88 -1.15 10.85
CA ASP A 2 19.79 -0.93 9.40
C ASP A 2 18.55 -0.08 9.10
N GLY A 3 18.78 1.10 8.51
CA GLY A 3 17.83 2.19 8.34
C GLY A 3 16.68 1.92 7.36
N MET A 4 16.10 0.72 7.38
CA MET A 4 14.82 0.45 6.76
C MET A 4 13.71 1.01 7.64
N GLU A 5 12.92 1.94 7.12
CA GLU A 5 11.72 2.45 7.81
C GLU A 5 10.71 1.31 7.95
N ILE A 6 10.53 0.78 9.16
CA ILE A 6 9.65 -0.37 9.41
C ILE A 6 8.29 0.08 9.94
N THR A 7 8.21 1.27 10.55
CA THR A 7 7.01 1.77 11.22
C THR A 7 6.86 3.27 11.01
N GLN A 8 5.66 3.70 10.62
CA GLN A 8 5.27 5.11 10.61
C GLN A 8 4.37 5.41 11.81
N PHE A 9 4.70 6.45 12.57
CA PHE A 9 3.90 6.96 13.68
C PHE A 9 3.34 8.33 13.31
N THR A 10 2.02 8.45 13.24
CA THR A 10 1.35 9.71 12.89
C THR A 10 0.38 10.11 14.00
N TYR A 11 0.55 11.34 14.52
CA TYR A 11 -0.40 11.95 15.44
C TYR A 11 -1.35 12.85 14.64
N PHE A 12 -2.62 12.46 14.54
CA PHE A 12 -3.62 13.23 13.79
C PHE A 12 -4.18 14.36 14.66
N GLN A 13 -3.79 15.60 14.33
CA GLN A 13 -4.37 16.80 14.93
C GLN A 13 -5.61 17.29 14.18
N GLN A 14 -5.71 17.00 12.88
CA GLN A 14 -6.80 17.42 12.00
C GLN A 14 -7.06 16.37 10.93
N ALA A 15 -8.34 16.08 10.67
CA ALA A 15 -8.76 15.23 9.56
C ALA A 15 -9.94 15.89 8.84
N GLY A 16 -9.88 15.98 7.51
CA GLY A 16 -10.97 16.57 6.71
C GLY A 16 -11.38 17.98 7.13
N SER A 17 -10.42 18.81 7.53
CA SER A 17 -10.64 20.17 8.07
C SER A 17 -11.31 20.27 9.44
N LEU A 18 -11.48 19.16 10.16
CA LEU A 18 -11.98 19.13 11.55
C LEU A 18 -10.85 18.82 12.53
N GLN A 19 -10.80 19.57 13.62
CA GLN A 19 -9.84 19.35 14.70
C GLN A 19 -10.27 18.13 15.53
N LEU A 20 -9.34 17.20 15.75
CA LEU A 20 -9.62 15.98 16.51
C LEU A 20 -9.33 16.21 17.99
N SER A 21 -10.30 15.86 18.84
CA SER A 21 -10.15 15.83 20.29
C SER A 21 -10.87 14.60 20.84
N PRO A 22 -10.15 13.58 21.33
CA PRO A 22 -8.70 13.52 21.57
C PRO A 22 -7.86 13.33 20.29
N ILE A 23 -6.56 13.61 20.39
CA ILE A 23 -5.59 13.37 19.30
C ILE A 23 -5.49 11.86 19.06
N SER A 24 -5.78 11.43 17.83
CA SER A 24 -5.64 10.04 17.42
C SER A 24 -4.20 9.72 17.05
N VAL A 25 -3.73 8.52 17.41
CA VAL A 25 -2.45 7.98 16.97
C VAL A 25 -2.68 6.88 15.96
N GLU A 26 -1.99 6.97 14.84
CA GLU A 26 -1.88 5.90 13.85
C GLU A 26 -0.49 5.32 13.87
N ILE A 27 -0.44 3.99 13.93
CA ILE A 27 0.78 3.20 13.88
C ILE A 27 0.66 2.28 12.67
N THR A 28 1.48 2.53 11.67
CA THR A 28 1.48 1.74 10.42
C THR A 28 2.73 0.91 10.36
N TYR A 29 2.58 -0.41 10.32
CA TYR A 29 3.66 -1.38 10.24
C TYR A 29 3.86 -1.83 8.78
N GLY A 30 5.08 -1.73 8.27
CA GLY A 30 5.46 -2.34 7.01
C GLY A 30 5.71 -3.84 7.20
N LEU A 31 4.65 -4.64 7.06
CA LEU A 31 4.68 -6.08 7.38
C LEU A 31 5.75 -6.84 6.58
N GLU A 32 5.93 -6.52 5.30
CA GLU A 32 6.93 -7.16 4.44
C GLU A 32 8.34 -6.92 4.97
N ARG A 33 8.63 -5.71 5.43
CA ARG A 33 9.94 -5.37 6.01
C ARG A 33 10.17 -6.08 7.35
N ILE A 34 9.12 -6.21 8.16
CA ILE A 34 9.18 -6.99 9.41
C ILE A 34 9.46 -8.46 9.10
N LEU A 35 8.75 -9.05 8.15
CA LEU A 35 8.91 -10.45 7.76
C LEU A 35 10.30 -10.71 7.16
N MET A 36 10.83 -9.77 6.37
CA MET A 36 12.20 -9.85 5.84
C MET A 36 13.24 -9.90 6.97
N LEU A 37 13.08 -9.06 8.00
CA LEU A 37 13.96 -9.07 9.16
C LEU A 37 13.82 -10.35 10.00
N LEU A 38 12.59 -10.85 10.19
CA LEU A 38 12.33 -12.07 10.96
C LEU A 38 12.87 -13.33 10.27
N GLN A 39 12.74 -13.41 8.95
CA GLN A 39 13.20 -14.55 8.15
C GLN A 39 14.65 -14.40 7.66
N GLY A 40 15.28 -13.22 7.87
CA GLY A 40 16.65 -12.94 7.44
C GLY A 40 16.82 -12.96 5.92
N VAL A 41 15.80 -12.53 5.17
CA VAL A 41 15.80 -12.54 3.69
C VAL A 41 15.98 -11.15 3.11
N ASP A 42 16.85 -11.03 2.10
CA ASP A 42 17.25 -9.73 1.52
C ASP A 42 16.20 -9.17 0.54
N HIS A 43 15.21 -9.97 0.13
CA HIS A 43 14.26 -9.60 -0.90
C HIS A 43 12.86 -10.14 -0.60
N PHE A 44 11.84 -9.28 -0.77
CA PHE A 44 10.43 -9.61 -0.46
C PHE A 44 9.89 -10.87 -1.16
N LYS A 45 10.39 -11.19 -2.36
CA LYS A 45 9.97 -12.36 -3.14
C LYS A 45 10.31 -13.68 -2.43
N LYS A 46 11.35 -13.68 -1.61
CA LYS A 46 11.85 -14.86 -0.89
C LYS A 46 11.18 -15.05 0.47
N ILE A 47 10.28 -14.15 0.87
CA ILE A 47 9.52 -14.31 2.11
C ILE A 47 8.66 -15.56 1.97
N GLN A 48 8.74 -16.48 2.92
CA GLN A 48 7.79 -17.60 2.99
C GLN A 48 6.46 -17.11 3.55
N TYR A 49 5.39 -17.31 2.79
CA TYR A 49 4.03 -16.97 3.20
C TYR A 49 3.34 -18.17 3.88
N ALA A 50 3.50 -19.36 3.31
CA ALA A 50 3.04 -20.63 3.85
C ALA A 50 4.03 -21.75 3.50
N ASP A 51 3.81 -22.94 4.05
CA ASP A 51 4.72 -24.07 3.85
C ASP A 51 4.84 -24.42 2.35
N GLY A 52 6.02 -24.17 1.77
CA GLY A 52 6.29 -24.34 0.34
C GLY A 52 5.74 -23.26 -0.60
N ILE A 53 5.15 -22.16 -0.11
CA ILE A 53 4.65 -21.05 -0.92
C ILE A 53 5.39 -19.76 -0.59
N THR A 54 6.02 -19.16 -1.59
CA THR A 54 6.71 -17.87 -1.44
C THR A 54 5.79 -16.69 -1.74
N TYR A 55 6.03 -15.57 -1.08
CA TYR A 55 5.30 -14.32 -1.32
C TYR A 55 5.46 -13.83 -2.76
N GLY A 56 6.63 -14.11 -3.36
CA GLY A 56 6.87 -13.87 -4.78
C GLY A 56 5.84 -14.59 -5.64
N GLU A 57 5.64 -15.89 -5.48
CA GLU A 57 4.72 -16.67 -6.31
C GLU A 57 3.27 -16.18 -6.24
N LEU A 58 2.83 -15.66 -5.08
CA LEU A 58 1.47 -15.15 -4.93
C LEU A 58 1.27 -13.75 -5.53
N PHE A 59 2.26 -12.86 -5.43
CA PHE A 59 2.07 -11.44 -5.75
C PHE A 59 2.84 -10.94 -6.99
N LEU A 60 3.83 -11.69 -7.50
CA LEU A 60 4.64 -11.28 -8.66
C LEU A 60 3.81 -11.06 -9.93
N GLU A 61 2.90 -11.98 -10.25
CA GLU A 61 2.10 -11.89 -11.48
C GLU A 61 1.12 -10.71 -11.41
N ASN A 62 0.54 -10.47 -10.23
CA ASN A 62 -0.44 -9.41 -10.03
C ASN A 62 0.22 -8.01 -10.08
N GLU A 63 1.36 -7.82 -9.39
CA GLU A 63 2.05 -6.53 -9.41
C GLU A 63 2.69 -6.22 -10.76
N TYR A 64 3.49 -7.14 -11.29
CA TYR A 64 4.41 -6.83 -12.40
C TYR A 64 3.70 -6.81 -13.76
N ILE A 65 2.80 -7.77 -14.01
CA ILE A 65 2.18 -7.94 -15.32
C ILE A 65 0.81 -7.25 -15.38
N SER A 66 -0.01 -7.37 -14.34
CA SER A 66 -1.37 -6.84 -14.39
C SER A 66 -1.41 -5.37 -14.00
N LEU A 67 -0.90 -5.01 -12.82
CA LEU A 67 -1.07 -3.66 -12.30
C LEU A 67 -0.13 -2.63 -12.96
N CYS A 68 1.17 -2.92 -13.05
CA CYS A 68 2.14 -1.98 -13.61
C CYS A 68 1.93 -1.72 -15.11
N THR A 69 1.75 -2.76 -15.92
CA THR A 69 1.51 -2.60 -17.37
C THR A 69 0.20 -1.90 -17.64
N PHE A 70 -0.88 -2.24 -16.93
CA PHE A 70 -2.17 -1.55 -17.09
C PHE A 70 -2.08 -0.08 -16.70
N LEU A 71 -1.45 0.24 -15.56
CA LEU A 71 -1.29 1.62 -15.11
C LEU A 71 -0.42 2.45 -16.06
N PHE A 72 0.62 1.86 -16.67
CA PHE A 72 1.54 2.57 -17.53
C PHE A 72 1.03 2.71 -18.97
N GLU A 73 0.38 1.69 -19.53
CA GLU A 73 -0.01 1.66 -20.95
C GLU A 73 -1.48 2.03 -21.19
N LEU A 74 -2.38 1.65 -20.29
CA LEU A 74 -3.83 1.67 -20.54
C LEU A 74 -4.57 2.76 -19.77
N LEU A 75 -4.02 3.25 -18.65
CA LEU A 75 -4.63 4.35 -17.92
C LEU A 75 -4.37 5.68 -18.66
N LEU A 76 -5.15 5.93 -19.71
CA LEU A 76 -5.16 7.21 -20.38
C LEU A 76 -5.74 8.27 -19.43
N ILE A 77 -5.18 9.48 -19.49
CA ILE A 77 -5.57 10.63 -18.67
C ILE A 77 -7.09 10.84 -18.67
N PHE A 78 -7.75 10.56 -19.80
CA PHE A 78 -9.19 10.70 -19.97
C PHE A 78 -10.00 9.75 -19.07
N ASP A 79 -9.65 8.47 -19.02
CA ASP A 79 -10.38 7.48 -18.22
C ASP A 79 -10.24 7.75 -16.72
N MET A 80 -9.05 8.20 -16.30
CA MET A 80 -8.81 8.59 -14.92
C MET A 80 -9.65 9.82 -14.54
N ILE A 81 -9.72 10.84 -15.40
CA ILE A 81 -10.58 12.03 -15.19
C ILE A 81 -12.05 11.63 -15.08
N CYS A 82 -12.56 10.82 -16.01
CA CYS A 82 -13.94 10.34 -15.98
C CYS A 82 -14.24 9.55 -14.70
N MET A 83 -13.33 8.68 -14.24
CA MET A 83 -13.51 7.94 -12.99
C MET A 83 -13.50 8.86 -11.77
N PHE A 84 -12.63 9.87 -11.73
CA PHE A 84 -12.64 10.89 -10.67
C PHE A 84 -13.94 11.69 -10.65
N ASP A 85 -14.46 12.10 -11.80
CA ASP A 85 -15.70 12.87 -11.89
C ASP A 85 -16.92 12.01 -11.54
N PHE A 86 -16.96 10.75 -11.96
CA PHE A 86 -18.00 9.80 -11.54
C PHE A 86 -17.98 9.56 -10.03
N ALA A 87 -16.81 9.38 -9.42
CA ALA A 87 -16.65 9.19 -7.98
C ALA A 87 -17.05 10.44 -7.17
N LYS A 88 -16.91 11.65 -7.74
CA LYS A 88 -17.45 12.88 -7.14
C LYS A 88 -18.98 12.93 -7.22
N ILE A 89 -19.56 12.59 -8.38
CA ILE A 89 -21.02 12.64 -8.58
C ILE A 89 -21.74 11.61 -7.70
N SER A 90 -21.20 10.40 -7.55
CA SER A 90 -21.80 9.34 -6.72
C SER A 90 -21.76 9.61 -5.21
N ARG A 91 -20.98 10.59 -4.73
CA ARG A 91 -20.85 10.93 -3.31
C ARG A 91 -21.76 12.08 -2.86
N TYR A 92 -22.55 12.66 -3.75
CA TYR A 92 -23.60 13.61 -3.41
C TYR A 92 -24.96 12.99 -3.78
N PRO A 93 -25.84 12.67 -2.81
CA PRO A 93 -27.27 12.58 -3.08
C PRO A 93 -27.85 13.97 -3.44
#